data_AF-A0A0V0I420-F1
#
_entry.id   AF-A0A0V0I420-F1
#
_cell.length_a   1.000
_cell.length_b   1.000
_cell.length_c   1.000
_cell.angle_alpha   90.00
_cell.angle_beta   90.00
_cell.angle_gamma   90.00
#
_symmetry.space_group_name_H-M   'P 1'
#
loop_
_entity.id
_entity.type
_entity.pdbx_description
1 polymer ?
#
loop_
_entity_poly.entity_id
_entity_poly.type
_entity_poly.pdbx_seq_one_letter_code
_entity_poly.pdbx_strand_id
1 'polypeptide(L)'
;MCDILNGGNCRNAFQDAFRIMYGLPSHIEALPPMPEDGGKWSALHSWVMPTSSFLEFVMFSRIFVDALDGLHVNSSNRTHCILANSTMEKQHCYCRVLELLVNVWAYHSARQMVYINPHSGAVEEQHSVEQRKGYMWAKYFNMTLLKSMDEDLAEAADDNYHPYETWLWPLTGEIYWQGIYEREREERYRQKWTRRERRERNYRTE
;
A
#
# COMPACT_ATOMS: atom_id res chain seq x y z
N MET A 1 19.51 2.01 -9.06
CA MET A 1 19.38 3.43 -9.45
C MET A 1 18.94 4.32 -8.28
N CYS A 2 17.84 4.02 -7.58
CA CYS A 2 17.40 4.83 -6.42
C CYS A 2 18.50 5.01 -5.36
N ASP A 3 19.11 3.93 -4.87
CA ASP A 3 20.18 4.02 -3.86
C ASP A 3 21.42 4.77 -4.34
N ILE A 4 21.78 4.61 -5.62
CA ILE A 4 22.97 5.27 -6.19
C ILE A 4 22.78 6.79 -6.18
N LEU A 5 21.57 7.26 -6.49
CA LEU A 5 21.23 8.68 -6.50
C LEU A 5 21.02 9.25 -5.09
N ASN A 6 20.65 8.42 -4.11
CA ASN A 6 20.25 8.84 -2.77
C ASN A 6 21.20 8.35 -1.66
N GLY A 7 22.44 7.98 -2.00
CA GLY A 7 23.45 7.56 -1.02
C GLY A 7 23.04 6.34 -0.17
N GLY A 8 22.20 5.46 -0.69
CA GLY A 8 21.65 4.29 0.03
C GLY A 8 20.40 4.56 0.88
N ASN A 9 19.89 5.80 0.90
CA ASN A 9 18.72 6.13 1.71
C ASN A 9 17.42 5.48 1.22
N CYS A 10 17.34 5.01 -0.04
CA CYS A 10 16.13 4.32 -0.51
C CYS A 10 15.94 2.98 0.18
N ARG A 11 17.01 2.19 0.36
CA ARG A 11 16.97 0.95 1.15
C ARG A 11 16.51 1.19 2.57
N ASN A 12 17.04 2.23 3.22
CA ASN A 12 16.67 2.57 4.59
C ASN A 12 15.20 2.98 4.67
N ALA A 13 14.77 3.90 3.80
CA ALA A 13 13.38 4.34 3.73
C ALA A 13 12.42 3.17 3.47
N PHE A 14 12.77 2.28 2.53
CA PHE A 14 11.96 1.11 2.26
C PHE A 14 11.90 0.18 3.47
N GLN A 15 13.05 -0.16 4.02
CA GLN A 15 13.16 -1.09 5.15
C GLN A 15 12.36 -0.58 6.36
N ASP A 16 12.48 0.70 6.70
CA ASP A 16 11.83 1.27 7.87
C ASP A 16 10.32 1.43 7.64
N ALA A 17 9.88 1.84 6.45
CA ALA A 17 8.46 1.84 6.08
C ALA A 17 7.87 0.42 6.10
N PHE A 18 8.60 -0.58 5.59
CA PHE A 18 8.18 -1.98 5.61
C PHE A 18 8.07 -2.50 7.05
N ARG A 19 8.97 -2.10 7.96
CA ARG A 19 8.85 -2.43 9.39
C ARG A 19 7.60 -1.83 10.01
N ILE A 20 7.34 -0.54 9.77
CA ILE A 20 6.15 0.14 10.29
C ILE A 20 4.88 -0.55 9.77
N MET A 21 4.80 -0.77 8.45
CA MET A 21 3.68 -1.41 7.79
C MET A 21 3.31 -2.75 8.43
N TYR A 22 4.28 -3.62 8.69
CA TYR A 22 4.03 -4.96 9.25
C TYR A 22 4.24 -5.05 10.76
N GLY A 23 4.45 -3.94 11.47
CA GLY A 23 4.71 -3.93 12.92
C GLY A 23 5.97 -4.74 13.33
N LEU A 24 7.00 -4.77 12.49
CA LEU A 24 8.19 -5.59 12.72
C LEU A 24 9.16 -4.91 13.71
N PRO A 25 9.76 -5.67 14.64
CA PRO A 25 10.82 -5.16 15.50
C PRO A 25 12.04 -4.65 14.72
N SER A 26 12.76 -3.67 15.29
CA SER A 26 13.93 -3.04 14.64
C SER A 26 15.07 -3.99 14.29
N HIS A 27 15.22 -5.10 15.02
CA HIS A 27 16.26 -6.11 14.80
C HIS A 27 15.93 -7.09 13.66
N ILE A 28 14.68 -7.11 13.19
CA ILE A 28 14.28 -7.97 12.07
C ILE A 28 14.71 -7.33 10.75
N GLU A 29 15.33 -8.14 9.89
CA GLU A 29 15.61 -7.77 8.52
C GLU A 29 14.30 -7.58 7.75
N ALA A 30 14.10 -6.37 7.22
CA ALA A 30 12.86 -5.93 6.59
C ALA A 30 13.11 -5.38 5.17
N LEU A 31 14.26 -5.71 4.60
CA LEU A 31 14.62 -5.36 3.23
C LEU A 31 14.59 -6.63 2.37
N PRO A 32 13.55 -6.84 1.54
CA PRO A 32 13.48 -8.00 0.67
C PRO A 32 14.67 -8.04 -0.32
N PRO A 33 15.34 -9.19 -0.50
CA PRO A 33 16.46 -9.30 -1.41
C PRO A 33 16.00 -9.28 -2.88
N MET A 34 16.54 -8.33 -3.66
CA MET A 34 16.33 -8.25 -5.11
C MET A 34 17.48 -8.96 -5.84
N PRO A 35 17.22 -9.69 -6.95
CA PRO A 35 18.25 -10.42 -7.65
C PRO A 35 19.10 -9.50 -8.55
N GLU A 36 20.31 -9.95 -8.90
CA GLU A 36 21.22 -9.29 -9.84
C GLU A 36 21.32 -10.05 -11.19
N ASP A 37 20.30 -10.85 -11.52
CA ASP A 37 20.24 -11.78 -12.65
C ASP A 37 20.00 -11.11 -14.03
N GLY A 38 20.01 -9.77 -14.10
CA GLY A 38 19.97 -9.03 -15.37
C GLY A 38 18.64 -9.09 -16.15
N GLY A 39 17.57 -9.60 -15.54
CA GLY A 39 16.23 -9.61 -16.13
C GLY A 39 15.61 -8.22 -16.28
N LYS A 40 14.48 -8.16 -16.98
CA LYS A 40 13.74 -6.90 -17.18
C LYS A 40 12.84 -6.60 -15.99
N TRP A 41 12.71 -5.31 -15.68
CA TRP A 41 11.90 -4.80 -14.57
C TRP A 41 10.80 -3.83 -15.02
N SER A 42 9.74 -3.73 -14.23
CA SER A 42 8.55 -2.92 -14.53
C SER A 42 8.74 -1.41 -14.47
N ALA A 43 9.73 -0.93 -13.72
CA ALA A 43 10.06 0.49 -13.66
C ALA A 43 10.46 1.11 -15.01
N LEU A 44 10.86 0.30 -16.01
CA LEU A 44 11.37 0.78 -17.31
C LEU A 44 10.64 0.20 -18.53
N HIS A 45 9.61 -0.62 -18.32
CA HIS A 45 9.03 -1.44 -19.39
C HIS A 45 7.51 -1.60 -19.23
N SER A 46 6.84 -2.11 -20.27
CA SER A 46 5.40 -2.42 -20.26
C SER A 46 5.15 -3.84 -19.74
N TRP A 47 4.22 -3.97 -18.78
CA TRP A 47 3.91 -5.22 -18.09
C TRP A 47 2.41 -5.47 -18.10
N VAL A 48 2.03 -6.74 -18.06
CA VAL A 48 0.63 -7.17 -17.93
C VAL A 48 0.44 -7.85 -16.60
N MET A 49 -0.65 -7.49 -15.95
CA MET A 49 -1.05 -8.01 -14.65
C MET A 49 -2.54 -8.36 -14.68
N PRO A 50 -2.94 -9.55 -14.17
CA PRO A 50 -4.35 -9.82 -13.92
C PRO A 50 -4.96 -8.79 -12.97
N THR A 51 -6.24 -8.48 -13.13
CA THR A 51 -6.93 -7.49 -12.29
C THR A 51 -6.81 -7.78 -10.79
N SER A 52 -6.89 -9.04 -10.37
CA SER A 52 -6.73 -9.43 -8.96
C SER A 52 -5.34 -9.08 -8.41
N SER A 53 -4.30 -9.38 -9.17
CA SER A 53 -2.91 -9.01 -8.86
C SER A 53 -2.73 -7.50 -8.80
N PHE A 54 -3.40 -6.74 -9.68
CA PHE A 54 -3.36 -5.28 -9.63
C PHE A 54 -3.97 -4.75 -8.34
N LEU A 55 -5.10 -5.30 -7.90
CA LEU A 55 -5.72 -4.92 -6.62
C LEU A 55 -4.80 -5.27 -5.43
N GLU A 56 -4.14 -6.44 -5.43
CA GLU A 56 -3.14 -6.80 -4.42
C GLU A 56 -2.01 -5.77 -4.36
N PHE A 57 -1.48 -5.38 -5.52
CA PHE A 57 -0.42 -4.39 -5.61
C PHE A 57 -0.87 -3.01 -5.13
N VAL A 58 -2.08 -2.57 -5.48
CA VAL A 58 -2.63 -1.28 -5.03
C VAL A 58 -2.82 -1.26 -3.52
N MET A 59 -3.37 -2.32 -2.92
CA MET A 59 -3.50 -2.45 -1.45
C MET A 59 -2.14 -2.43 -0.76
N PHE A 60 -1.17 -3.20 -1.26
CA PHE A 60 0.19 -3.14 -0.73
C PHE A 60 0.78 -1.73 -0.81
N SER A 61 0.67 -1.08 -1.97
CA SER A 61 1.30 0.22 -2.23
C SER A 61 0.73 1.32 -1.36
N ARG A 62 -0.59 1.35 -1.15
CA ARG A 62 -1.23 2.40 -0.33
C ARG A 62 -0.89 2.27 1.14
N ILE A 63 -0.89 1.05 1.68
CA ILE A 63 -0.50 0.81 3.08
C ILE A 63 0.98 1.16 3.27
N PHE A 64 1.82 0.80 2.30
CA PHE A 64 3.25 1.15 2.33
C PHE A 64 3.46 2.67 2.29
N VAL A 65 2.71 3.41 1.45
CA VAL A 65 2.79 4.87 1.36
C VAL A 65 2.40 5.53 2.69
N ASP A 66 1.34 5.03 3.35
CA ASP A 66 0.95 5.50 4.69
C ASP A 66 2.08 5.28 5.70
N ALA A 67 2.65 4.08 5.74
CA ALA A 67 3.79 3.76 6.61
C ALA A 67 5.04 4.62 6.31
N LEU A 68 5.29 4.95 5.04
CA LEU A 68 6.41 5.79 4.61
C LEU A 68 6.22 7.25 5.07
N ASP A 69 5.00 7.77 5.02
CA ASP A 69 4.68 9.10 5.58
C ASP A 69 4.86 9.10 7.10
N GLY A 70 4.45 8.00 7.75
CA GLY A 70 4.63 7.74 9.18
C GLY A 70 6.07 7.83 9.69
N LEU A 71 7.09 7.71 8.82
CA LEU A 71 8.49 7.93 9.20
C LEU A 71 8.77 9.36 9.69
N HIS A 72 7.94 10.34 9.31
CA HIS A 72 8.18 11.76 9.56
C HIS A 72 7.47 12.29 10.81
N VAL A 73 6.71 11.45 11.51
CA VAL A 73 5.86 11.82 12.66
C VAL A 73 6.64 12.51 13.78
N ASN A 74 7.88 12.10 14.02
CA ASN A 74 8.75 12.68 15.06
C ASN A 74 9.75 13.72 14.51
N SER A 75 9.69 14.06 13.23
CA SER A 75 10.60 15.04 12.66
C SER A 75 10.12 16.46 12.99
N SER A 76 10.97 17.26 13.65
CA SER A 76 10.70 18.68 13.92
C SER A 76 10.56 19.52 12.64
N ASN A 77 10.84 18.93 11.48
CA ASN A 77 10.76 19.56 10.18
C ASN A 77 9.99 18.68 9.19
N ARG A 78 8.66 18.84 9.18
CA ARG A 78 7.73 18.17 8.24
C ARG A 78 8.05 18.37 6.76
N THR A 79 8.92 19.32 6.41
CA THR A 79 9.37 19.58 5.03
C THR A 79 10.68 18.88 4.67
N HIS A 80 11.25 18.12 5.61
CA HIS A 80 12.49 17.40 5.41
C HIS A 80 12.22 16.03 4.80
N CYS A 81 12.70 15.84 3.57
CA CYS A 81 12.66 14.55 2.88
C CYS A 81 14.02 13.87 3.00
N ILE A 82 14.06 12.63 3.51
CA ILE A 82 15.29 11.84 3.66
C ILE A 82 15.92 11.41 2.31
N LEU A 83 15.17 11.53 1.21
CA LEU A 83 15.58 11.20 -0.15
C LEU A 83 15.84 12.44 -1.02
N ALA A 84 15.91 13.64 -0.44
CA ALA A 84 16.09 14.86 -1.22
C ALA A 84 17.23 15.72 -0.68
N ASN A 85 18.14 16.09 -1.58
CA ASN A 85 19.23 17.02 -1.29
C ASN A 85 18.94 18.43 -1.82
N SER A 86 18.03 18.56 -2.79
CA SER A 86 17.61 19.83 -3.39
C SER A 86 16.13 20.17 -3.13
N THR A 87 15.75 21.43 -3.35
CA THR A 87 14.35 21.88 -3.25
C THR A 87 13.43 21.19 -4.24
N MET A 88 13.93 20.88 -5.45
CA MET A 88 13.18 20.18 -6.48
C MET A 88 12.96 18.70 -6.12
N GLU A 89 13.97 18.01 -5.59
CA GLU A 89 13.83 16.63 -5.13
C GLU A 89 12.84 16.51 -3.97
N LYS A 90 12.74 17.53 -3.10
CA LYS A 90 11.75 17.54 -2.02
C LYS A 90 10.31 17.49 -2.53
N GLN A 91 10.03 18.04 -3.70
CA GLN A 91 8.69 17.97 -4.33
C GLN A 91 8.35 16.55 -4.83
N HIS A 92 9.37 15.73 -5.07
CA HIS A 92 9.25 14.37 -5.59
C HIS A 92 9.88 13.33 -4.67
N CYS A 93 9.84 13.62 -3.36
CA CYS A 93 10.63 12.94 -2.32
C CYS A 93 10.63 11.41 -2.47
N TYR A 94 9.45 10.81 -2.56
CA TYR A 94 9.32 9.35 -2.60
C TYR A 94 9.19 8.78 -4.00
N CYS A 95 9.13 9.59 -5.07
CA CYS A 95 8.89 9.10 -6.43
C CYS A 95 9.83 7.95 -6.80
N ARG A 96 11.11 8.05 -6.42
CA ARG A 96 12.11 7.00 -6.72
C ARG A 96 11.91 5.69 -5.95
N VAL A 97 11.43 5.74 -4.72
CA VAL A 97 11.08 4.53 -3.95
C VAL A 97 9.79 3.93 -4.49
N LEU A 98 8.80 4.78 -4.79
CA LEU A 98 7.51 4.35 -5.33
C LEU A 98 7.63 3.70 -6.72
N GLU A 99 8.53 4.20 -7.56
CA GLU A 99 8.91 3.59 -8.85
C GLU A 99 9.39 2.13 -8.71
N LEU A 100 9.94 1.75 -7.54
CA LEU A 100 10.48 0.41 -7.30
C LEU A 100 9.48 -0.55 -6.63
N LEU A 101 8.39 -0.06 -6.03
CA LEU A 101 7.45 -0.89 -5.28
C LEU A 101 6.89 -2.05 -6.09
N VAL A 102 6.53 -1.77 -7.34
CA VAL A 102 5.98 -2.78 -8.25
C VAL A 102 6.98 -3.90 -8.54
N ASN A 103 8.28 -3.59 -8.61
CA ASN A 103 9.32 -4.60 -8.82
C ASN A 103 9.47 -5.50 -7.59
N VAL A 104 9.50 -4.90 -6.39
CA VAL A 104 9.58 -5.65 -5.13
C VAL A 104 8.34 -6.53 -4.97
N TRP A 105 7.15 -5.94 -5.15
CA TRP A 105 5.90 -6.68 -5.09
C TRP A 105 5.87 -7.83 -6.11
N ALA A 106 6.22 -7.58 -7.38
CA ALA A 106 6.16 -8.59 -8.42
C ALA A 106 7.14 -9.75 -8.17
N TYR A 107 8.36 -9.43 -7.71
CA TYR A 107 9.37 -10.44 -7.41
C TYR A 107 9.00 -11.30 -6.20
N HIS A 108 8.47 -10.70 -5.13
CA HIS A 108 8.23 -11.40 -3.86
C HIS A 108 6.82 -11.99 -3.70
N SER A 109 5.83 -11.58 -4.51
CA SER A 109 4.43 -12.05 -4.43
C SER A 109 4.17 -13.44 -5.01
N ALA A 110 5.20 -14.13 -5.52
CA ALA A 110 5.07 -15.40 -6.24
C ALA A 110 4.15 -15.38 -7.47
N ARG A 111 3.93 -14.19 -8.05
CA ARG A 111 3.18 -14.01 -9.30
C ARG A 111 4.09 -14.18 -10.50
N GLN A 112 3.55 -14.73 -11.60
CA GLN A 112 4.28 -14.80 -12.86
C GLN A 112 4.53 -13.39 -13.39
N MET A 113 5.73 -13.19 -13.92
CA MET A 113 6.24 -11.90 -14.35
C MET A 113 6.45 -11.97 -15.86
N VAL A 114 5.60 -11.30 -16.63
CA VAL A 114 5.62 -11.39 -18.11
C VAL A 114 5.90 -10.01 -18.71
N TYR A 115 7.03 -9.91 -19.39
CA TYR A 115 7.40 -8.75 -20.19
C TYR A 115 6.72 -8.82 -21.55
N ILE A 116 6.26 -7.67 -22.05
CA ILE A 116 5.73 -7.54 -23.42
C ILE A 116 6.60 -6.55 -24.20
N ASN A 117 7.09 -6.98 -25.36
CA ASN A 117 7.75 -6.08 -26.30
C ASN A 117 6.70 -5.16 -26.93
N PRO A 118 6.77 -3.83 -26.71
CA PRO A 118 5.74 -2.92 -27.21
C PRO A 118 5.73 -2.77 -28.74
N HIS A 119 6.82 -3.11 -29.42
CA HIS A 119 6.92 -2.99 -30.88
C HIS A 119 6.45 -4.26 -31.60
N SER A 120 6.80 -5.44 -31.09
CA SER A 120 6.47 -6.71 -31.74
C SER A 120 5.28 -7.44 -31.12
N GLY A 121 4.85 -7.06 -29.91
CA GLY A 121 3.87 -7.79 -29.12
C GLY A 121 4.37 -9.12 -28.56
N ALA A 122 5.65 -9.46 -28.75
CA ALA A 122 6.23 -10.69 -28.21
C ALA A 122 6.23 -10.68 -26.68
N VAL A 123 5.89 -11.81 -26.08
CA VAL A 123 5.80 -11.98 -24.63
C VAL A 123 6.89 -12.92 -24.14
N GLU A 124 7.49 -12.60 -22.98
CA GLU A 124 8.58 -13.38 -22.40
C GLU A 124 8.45 -13.37 -20.86
N GLU A 125 8.51 -14.55 -20.24
CA GLU A 125 8.57 -14.63 -18.78
C GLU A 125 9.93 -14.15 -18.27
N GLN A 126 9.90 -13.27 -17.27
CA GLN A 126 11.08 -12.74 -16.58
C GLN A 126 11.07 -13.25 -15.14
N HIS A 127 12.26 -13.56 -14.60
CA HIS A 127 12.41 -14.03 -13.22
C HIS A 127 11.41 -15.16 -12.87
N SER A 128 11.58 -16.34 -13.46
CA SER A 128 10.58 -17.40 -13.36
C SER A 128 10.25 -17.75 -11.90
N VAL A 129 9.01 -18.14 -11.62
CA VAL A 129 8.58 -18.45 -10.23
C VAL A 129 9.45 -19.56 -9.62
N GLU A 130 9.86 -20.54 -10.44
CA GLU A 130 10.71 -21.65 -10.02
C GLU A 130 12.09 -21.19 -9.54
N GLN A 131 12.72 -20.24 -10.24
CA GLN A 131 14.04 -19.70 -9.87
C GLN A 131 13.98 -18.87 -8.58
N ARG A 132 12.82 -18.32 -8.24
CA ARG A 132 12.63 -17.46 -7.06
C ARG A 132 12.29 -18.24 -5.79
N LYS A 133 12.01 -19.55 -5.87
CA LYS A 133 11.69 -20.38 -4.70
C LYS A 133 12.79 -20.27 -3.64
N GLY A 134 12.39 -20.02 -2.39
CA GLY A 134 13.31 -19.81 -1.25
C GLY A 134 13.78 -18.37 -1.05
N TYR A 135 13.73 -17.52 -2.08
CA TYR A 135 14.10 -16.09 -1.98
C TYR A 135 12.88 -15.16 -1.86
N MET A 136 11.70 -15.64 -2.25
CA MET A 136 10.46 -14.86 -2.19
C MET A 136 9.99 -14.61 -0.77
N TRP A 137 9.41 -13.44 -0.57
CA TRP A 137 8.84 -13.00 0.70
C TRP A 137 7.30 -13.10 0.66
N ALA A 138 6.78 -14.14 -0.01
CA ALA A 138 5.36 -14.27 -0.38
C ALA A 138 4.39 -14.17 0.79
N LYS A 139 4.82 -14.52 2.02
CA LYS A 139 4.01 -14.38 3.24
C LYS A 139 3.58 -12.94 3.51
N TYR A 140 4.41 -11.94 3.18
CA TYR A 140 4.10 -10.53 3.40
C TYR A 140 3.17 -9.98 2.31
N PHE A 141 3.24 -10.54 1.10
CA PHE A 141 2.43 -10.12 -0.05
C PHE A 141 1.17 -10.97 -0.22
N ASN A 142 0.74 -11.66 0.83
CA ASN A 142 -0.46 -12.49 0.80
C ASN A 142 -1.71 -11.62 0.76
N MET A 143 -2.64 -11.92 -0.14
CA MET A 143 -3.90 -11.18 -0.31
C MET A 143 -4.69 -11.04 1.00
N THR A 144 -4.85 -12.14 1.75
CA THR A 144 -5.63 -12.12 3.00
C THR A 144 -4.99 -11.22 4.05
N LEU A 145 -3.66 -11.28 4.17
CA LEU A 145 -2.91 -10.40 5.08
C LEU A 145 -3.07 -8.93 4.69
N LEU A 146 -2.80 -8.61 3.41
CA LEU A 146 -2.94 -7.25 2.91
C LEU A 146 -4.36 -6.73 3.13
N LYS A 147 -5.38 -7.53 2.81
CA LYS A 147 -6.78 -7.15 2.99
C LYS A 147 -7.14 -6.92 4.46
N SER A 148 -6.66 -7.76 5.37
CA SER A 148 -6.88 -7.55 6.82
C SER A 148 -6.29 -6.22 7.29
N MET A 149 -5.02 -5.95 6.95
CA MET A 149 -4.35 -4.70 7.31
C MET A 149 -5.06 -3.48 6.71
N ASP A 150 -5.57 -3.64 5.49
CA ASP A 150 -6.35 -2.64 4.77
C ASP A 150 -7.67 -2.29 5.48
N GLU A 151 -8.34 -3.30 6.04
CA GLU A 151 -9.58 -3.13 6.78
C GLU A 151 -9.34 -2.54 8.16
N ASP A 152 -8.28 -2.98 8.87
CA ASP A 152 -7.92 -2.47 10.19
C ASP A 152 -7.64 -0.95 10.15
N LEU A 153 -6.93 -0.47 9.13
CA LEU A 153 -6.69 0.96 8.94
C LEU A 153 -7.98 1.73 8.62
N ALA A 154 -8.88 1.14 7.84
CA ALA A 154 -10.17 1.74 7.50
C ALA A 154 -11.07 1.87 8.72
N GLU A 155 -11.12 0.82 9.55
CA GLU A 155 -11.80 0.83 10.84
C GLU A 155 -11.26 1.93 11.76
N ALA A 156 -9.93 2.01 11.92
CA ALA A 156 -9.30 3.04 12.74
C ALA A 156 -9.64 4.47 12.26
N ALA A 157 -9.76 4.69 10.95
CA ALA A 157 -10.12 5.99 10.39
C ALA A 157 -11.57 6.36 10.68
N ASP A 158 -12.48 5.40 10.52
CA ASP A 158 -13.89 5.62 10.83
C ASP A 158 -14.14 5.85 12.33
N ASP A 159 -13.34 5.22 13.19
CA ASP A 159 -13.37 5.41 14.64
C ASP A 159 -12.60 6.65 15.11
N ASN A 160 -12.06 7.44 14.16
CA ASN A 160 -11.28 8.64 14.41
C ASN A 160 -10.03 8.39 15.29
N TYR A 161 -9.53 7.15 15.30
CA TYR A 161 -8.34 6.71 16.01
C TYR A 161 -7.09 6.95 15.14
N HIS A 162 -6.61 8.19 15.17
CA HIS A 162 -5.46 8.62 14.38
C HIS A 162 -4.16 8.16 15.06
N PRO A 163 -3.37 7.26 14.45
CA PRO A 163 -2.13 6.80 15.04
C PRO A 163 -1.06 7.92 15.10
N TYR A 164 -1.16 8.93 14.24
CA TYR A 164 -0.25 10.07 14.19
C TYR A 164 -0.89 11.31 13.52
N GLU A 165 -0.29 12.50 13.68
CA GLU A 165 -0.88 13.77 13.23
C GLU A 165 -1.02 13.90 11.70
N THR A 166 -0.09 13.35 10.92
CA THR A 166 -0.12 13.36 9.44
C THR A 166 -0.51 11.97 8.94
N TRP A 167 -1.76 11.58 9.12
CA TRP A 167 -2.21 10.28 8.64
C TRP A 167 -2.74 10.41 7.21
N LEU A 168 -2.18 9.64 6.26
CA LEU A 168 -2.62 9.68 4.87
C LEU A 168 -3.87 8.87 4.63
N TRP A 169 -4.21 7.94 5.52
CA TRP A 169 -5.47 7.23 5.46
C TRP A 169 -6.65 8.13 5.85
N PRO A 170 -7.82 8.04 5.17
CA PRO A 170 -8.16 7.24 4.00
C PRO A 170 -7.92 7.96 2.65
N LEU A 171 -7.15 9.07 2.64
CA LEU A 171 -6.89 9.88 1.43
C LEU A 171 -6.16 9.10 0.32
N THR A 172 -5.57 7.95 0.64
CA THR A 172 -4.95 7.04 -0.32
C THR A 172 -5.95 6.28 -1.21
N GLY A 173 -7.25 6.39 -0.95
CA GLY A 173 -8.32 5.85 -1.79
C GLY A 173 -9.51 5.31 -0.99
N GLU A 174 -10.66 5.15 -1.64
CA GLU A 174 -11.85 4.56 -1.02
C GLU A 174 -11.64 3.08 -0.65
N ILE A 175 -12.25 2.67 0.46
CA ILE A 175 -12.01 1.37 1.07
C ILE A 175 -13.34 0.77 1.44
N TYR A 176 -13.64 -0.38 0.87
CA TYR A 176 -14.78 -1.18 1.29
C TYR A 176 -14.32 -2.19 2.33
N TRP A 177 -14.81 -2.04 3.55
CA TRP A 177 -14.62 -2.99 4.64
C TRP A 177 -15.96 -3.32 5.30
N GLN A 178 -15.99 -4.46 6.01
CA GLN A 178 -17.24 -5.06 6.50
C GLN A 178 -18.07 -4.11 7.39
N GLY A 179 -17.43 -3.30 8.24
CA GLY A 179 -18.10 -2.37 9.14
C GLY A 179 -18.81 -1.21 8.45
N ILE A 180 -18.47 -0.88 7.19
CA ILE A 180 -19.27 0.08 6.40
C ILE A 180 -20.68 -0.49 6.18
N TYR A 181 -20.78 -1.76 5.76
CA TYR A 181 -22.08 -2.40 5.56
C TYR A 181 -22.89 -2.48 6.86
N GLU A 182 -22.24 -2.77 7.97
CA GLU A 182 -22.88 -2.85 9.28
C GLU A 182 -23.41 -1.48 9.73
N ARG A 183 -22.60 -0.42 9.62
CA ARG A 183 -23.02 0.94 9.95
C ARG A 183 -24.13 1.46 9.04
N GLU A 184 -24.02 1.27 7.72
CA GLU A 184 -25.11 1.62 6.80
C GLU A 184 -26.41 0.87 7.11
N ARG A 185 -26.30 -0.39 7.58
CA ARG A 185 -27.45 -1.19 7.97
C ARG A 185 -28.08 -0.64 9.25
N GLU A 186 -27.29 -0.30 10.25
CA GLU A 186 -27.76 0.33 11.50
C GLU A 186 -28.42 1.69 11.26
N GLU A 187 -27.84 2.53 10.41
CA GLU A 187 -28.45 3.80 10.01
C GLU A 187 -29.80 3.61 9.33
N ARG A 188 -29.89 2.65 8.40
CA ARG A 188 -31.17 2.29 7.78
C ARG A 188 -32.20 1.83 8.80
N TYR A 189 -31.80 1.09 9.83
CA TYR A 189 -32.70 0.71 10.93
C TYR A 189 -33.11 1.93 11.76
N ARG A 190 -32.17 2.79 12.17
CA ARG A 190 -32.45 4.02 12.92
C ARG A 190 -33.45 4.91 12.17
N GLN A 191 -33.24 5.14 10.87
CA GLN A 191 -34.17 5.92 10.05
C GLN A 191 -35.56 5.30 9.97
N LYS A 192 -35.67 3.96 9.86
CA LYS A 192 -36.97 3.26 9.89
C LYS A 192 -37.69 3.46 11.22
N TRP A 193 -36.98 3.35 12.34
CA TRP A 193 -37.53 3.58 13.67
C TRP A 193 -38.01 5.03 13.84
N THR A 194 -37.20 6.02 13.50
CA THR A 194 -37.58 7.44 13.57
C THR A 194 -38.79 7.76 12.69
N ARG A 195 -38.89 7.17 11.49
CA ARG A 195 -40.07 7.32 10.61
C ARG A 195 -41.31 6.69 11.22
N ARG A 196 -41.18 5.55 11.92
CA ARG A 196 -42.29 4.90 12.62
C ARG A 196 -42.77 5.74 13.79
N GLU A 197 -41.87 6.21 14.65
CA GLU A 197 -42.21 7.08 15.79
C GLU A 197 -42.90 8.38 15.33
N ARG A 198 -42.41 9.01 14.25
CA ARG A 198 -43.06 10.21 13.69
C ARG A 198 -44.48 9.93 13.22
N ARG A 199 -44.73 8.78 12.56
CA ARG A 199 -46.10 8.39 12.16
C ARG A 199 -46.99 8.18 13.38
N GLU A 200 -46.52 7.40 14.36
CA GLU A 200 -47.26 7.12 15.58
C GLU A 200 -47.59 8.39 16.39
N ARG A 201 -46.67 9.38 16.40
CA ARG A 201 -46.92 10.69 17.02
C ARG A 201 -48.00 11.48 16.27
N ASN A 202 -47.93 11.54 14.94
CA ASN A 202 -48.92 12.25 14.12
C ASN A 202 -50.33 11.67 14.29
N TYR A 203 -50.46 10.33 14.36
CA TYR A 203 -51.75 9.65 14.63
C TYR A 203 -52.33 9.92 16.02
N ARG A 204 -51.55 10.39 16.99
CA ARG A 204 -52.03 10.72 18.35
C ARG A 204 -52.42 12.18 18.51
N THR A 205 -52.10 13.02 17.53
CA THR A 205 -52.39 14.46 17.53
C THR A 205 -53.58 14.83 16.62
N GLU A 206 -54.16 13.86 15.92
CA GLU A 206 -55.45 13.92 15.23
C GLU A 206 -56.55 13.26 16.08
#